data_AF-A0A970N1Y6-F1
#
_entry.id   AF-A0A970N1Y6-F1
#
_cell.length_a   1.000
_cell.length_b   1.000
_cell.length_c   1.000
_cell.angle_alpha   90.00
_cell.angle_beta   90.00
_cell.angle_gamma   90.00
#
_symmetry.space_group_name_H-M   'P 1'
#
loop_
_entity.id
_entity.type
_entity.pdbx_description
1 polymer ?
#
loop_
_entity_poly.entity_id
_entity_poly.type
_entity_poly.pdbx_seq_one_letter_code
_entity_poly.pdbx_strand_id
1 'polypeptide(L)'
;MKKKLLLLPLMMLVLSSCSLFGSPSPSPSQSDPTSSDPTSSDPSDSGTSSSDPSDSSDSTSSHPSSSDDVVEYTVTFDLNYPDAVGAPNPQSIPKYGLVSKPNDPVRDDYTFVHWFEGIDSTVAWDFDNTGVTKDMTLRAEWLYNYIDPIPTPKTFYVRAPDYWLEDSHVVALYAWVDGSVGPESNSAWPGEMMTHVSGQIYTYDVEVKFTHIVFARVTPTGDEPAIGSKAQTINLDVAATNNPYVDFFWINDDVRYDDDLCHGRWGVYPDEPDDGPPPVTKTFYVRAPSYWLEDSHVVALYAFNDVTDENNLSWPGDRMSHVSGQIYSYEVEDKFTHIIFVRVNAIGDEPTDGTRAQTYDLDITNLASPDYDFYWINDDIRYEDDKCQGLWGIYPDEPTPPTPTPGTVYYVQIPTYWTIDGGVAGIHMWDGNNHSPVGWPGQIMNHVDDRLYSFEVPGDYDNFMFVRVSPNGEDWGAKTIDLSKSMAGTHNLYTINEAVVWGDPGCEGVWSTYTV
;
A
#
# COMPACT_ATOMS: atom_id res chain seq x y z
N MET A 1 49.23 4.35 14.27
CA MET A 1 50.17 3.28 14.69
C MET A 1 49.88 2.89 16.15
N LYS A 2 50.10 1.63 16.55
CA LYS A 2 50.22 1.11 17.95
C LYS A 2 49.15 1.59 18.96
N LYS A 3 48.11 0.81 19.27
CA LYS A 3 48.08 -0.30 20.28
C LYS A 3 48.66 0.06 21.66
N LYS A 4 47.81 0.02 22.71
CA LYS A 4 47.88 -0.85 23.92
C LYS A 4 46.70 -0.56 24.89
N LEU A 5 46.30 -1.36 25.90
CA LEU A 5 46.30 -2.83 26.20
C LEU A 5 45.83 -3.04 27.68
N LEU A 6 45.40 -4.26 28.08
CA LEU A 6 45.14 -4.77 29.46
C LEU A 6 43.86 -4.27 30.18
N LEU A 7 43.13 -5.04 31.02
CA LEU A 7 43.05 -6.51 31.25
C LEU A 7 41.78 -6.90 32.07
N LEU A 8 41.35 -8.18 32.05
CA LEU A 8 40.50 -8.82 33.07
C LEU A 8 41.32 -9.31 34.29
N PRO A 9 40.67 -9.58 35.44
CA PRO A 9 40.47 -10.98 35.89
C PRO A 9 38.98 -11.27 36.22
N LEU A 10 38.37 -12.45 36.04
CA LEU A 10 38.76 -13.86 36.29
C LEU A 10 38.56 -14.31 37.76
N MET A 11 37.99 -15.53 37.92
CA MET A 11 37.78 -16.34 39.15
C MET A 11 36.44 -16.17 39.90
N MET A 12 35.84 -17.20 40.55
CA MET A 12 35.81 -18.68 40.33
C MET A 12 34.88 -19.34 41.38
N LEU A 13 34.07 -20.36 41.01
CA LEU A 13 33.69 -21.54 41.86
C LEU A 13 32.95 -21.28 43.23
N VAL A 14 32.28 -22.20 43.95
CA VAL A 14 31.99 -23.66 43.88
C VAL A 14 30.64 -23.96 44.62
N LEU A 15 30.12 -25.20 44.48
CA LEU A 15 29.19 -25.96 45.38
C LEU A 15 27.68 -25.57 45.36
N SER A 16 26.66 -26.46 45.30
CA SER A 16 26.44 -27.87 45.76
C SER A 16 26.06 -27.96 47.27
N SER A 17 25.08 -28.74 47.74
CA SER A 17 24.06 -29.64 47.14
C SER A 17 23.09 -30.19 48.21
N CYS A 18 21.87 -30.63 47.83
CA CYS A 18 21.11 -31.78 48.38
C CYS A 18 19.83 -31.98 47.51
N SER A 19 19.36 -33.17 47.05
CA SER A 19 19.19 -34.53 47.63
C SER A 19 17.84 -34.70 48.37
N LEU A 20 17.06 -35.80 48.24
CA LEU A 20 17.31 -37.10 47.57
C LEU A 20 15.99 -37.94 47.38
N PHE A 21 16.06 -39.01 46.57
CA PHE A 21 15.10 -40.13 46.35
C PHE A 21 13.75 -39.83 45.65
N GLY A 22 13.18 -40.73 44.84
CA GLY A 22 13.69 -42.04 44.34
C GLY A 22 12.68 -42.80 43.45
N SER A 23 13.18 -43.70 42.58
CA SER A 23 12.40 -44.61 41.70
C SER A 23 11.92 -45.88 42.47
N PRO A 24 11.03 -46.79 41.94
CA PRO A 24 11.18 -47.50 40.65
C PRO A 24 9.87 -47.89 39.89
N SER A 25 10.04 -48.64 38.78
CA SER A 25 9.04 -49.49 38.07
C SER A 25 8.46 -50.64 38.94
N PRO A 26 7.42 -51.44 38.54
CA PRO A 26 7.03 -51.83 37.17
C PRO A 26 5.51 -51.95 36.83
N SER A 27 5.23 -52.47 35.62
CA SER A 27 3.94 -52.89 34.98
C SER A 27 3.37 -54.23 35.54
N PRO A 28 2.36 -54.93 34.94
CA PRO A 28 1.36 -54.63 33.87
C PRO A 28 -0.09 -55.16 34.16
N SER A 29 -0.90 -55.43 33.09
CA SER A 29 -2.13 -56.28 33.00
C SER A 29 -3.48 -55.59 33.34
N GLN A 30 -4.68 -55.93 32.80
CA GLN A 30 -5.17 -56.85 31.73
C GLN A 30 -6.67 -56.49 31.39
N SER A 31 -7.46 -57.03 30.45
CA SER A 31 -7.36 -58.09 29.40
C SER A 31 -8.46 -57.96 28.30
N ASP A 32 -8.23 -58.49 27.09
CA ASP A 32 -8.99 -59.52 26.32
C ASP A 32 -10.43 -59.96 26.73
N PRO A 33 -11.29 -60.54 25.82
CA PRO A 33 -10.94 -61.58 24.81
C PRO A 33 -11.66 -61.47 23.42
N THR A 34 -11.63 -62.40 22.45
CA THR A 34 -11.27 -63.85 22.31
C THR A 34 -10.74 -64.11 20.89
N SER A 35 -9.68 -64.93 20.65
CA SER A 35 -9.67 -66.41 20.40
C SER A 35 -10.44 -66.84 19.12
N SER A 36 -9.97 -67.74 18.23
CA SER A 36 -8.99 -68.87 18.23
C SER A 36 -8.69 -69.26 16.74
N ASP A 37 -7.93 -70.26 16.23
CA ASP A 37 -6.85 -71.24 16.59
C ASP A 37 -6.87 -72.34 15.44
N PRO A 38 -5.90 -73.25 15.13
CA PRO A 38 -4.54 -73.53 15.67
C PRO A 38 -3.35 -73.66 14.65
N THR A 39 -2.17 -73.87 15.25
CA THR A 39 -0.88 -74.53 14.89
C THR A 39 -0.92 -75.91 14.15
N SER A 40 0.16 -76.57 13.66
CA SER A 40 1.59 -76.29 13.29
C SER A 40 2.34 -77.62 12.91
N SER A 41 3.43 -77.63 12.14
CA SER A 41 4.62 -78.52 12.37
C SER A 41 5.84 -78.27 11.45
N ASP A 42 7.02 -78.66 11.96
CA ASP A 42 8.39 -78.72 11.38
C ASP A 42 8.66 -80.17 10.85
N PRO A 43 9.87 -80.64 10.42
CA PRO A 43 11.14 -80.00 10.07
C PRO A 43 11.77 -80.52 8.72
N SER A 44 13.07 -80.33 8.53
CA SER A 44 13.90 -80.82 7.41
C SER A 44 14.33 -82.30 7.49
N ASP A 45 14.50 -82.98 6.34
CA ASP A 45 15.60 -83.95 6.11
C ASP A 45 15.91 -84.12 4.59
N SER A 46 16.95 -84.91 4.31
CA SER A 46 17.64 -85.23 3.07
C SER A 46 17.02 -86.39 2.26
N GLY A 47 17.44 -86.56 0.99
CA GLY A 47 16.99 -87.70 0.17
C GLY A 47 17.66 -87.84 -1.21
N THR A 48 18.37 -88.95 -1.42
CA THR A 48 18.85 -89.50 -2.70
C THR A 48 17.75 -89.57 -3.77
N SER A 49 17.97 -89.18 -5.03
CA SER A 49 18.80 -89.83 -6.08
C SER A 49 18.34 -91.25 -6.48
N SER A 50 17.73 -91.38 -7.67
CA SER A 50 17.88 -92.53 -8.58
C SER A 50 17.16 -92.34 -9.94
N SER A 51 17.82 -92.73 -11.04
CA SER A 51 17.28 -93.16 -12.36
C SER A 51 16.35 -92.22 -13.17
N ASP A 52 16.49 -92.08 -14.50
CA ASP A 52 17.49 -92.65 -15.43
C ASP A 52 17.67 -91.78 -16.71
N PRO A 53 18.74 -91.97 -17.51
CA PRO A 53 19.18 -90.99 -18.52
C PRO A 53 18.93 -91.38 -19.99
N SER A 54 19.00 -90.38 -20.89
CA SER A 54 19.41 -90.47 -22.31
C SER A 54 19.49 -89.04 -22.90
N ASP A 55 20.38 -88.68 -23.84
CA ASP A 55 21.53 -89.41 -24.42
C ASP A 55 22.69 -88.42 -24.75
N SER A 56 23.77 -88.95 -25.33
CA SER A 56 25.12 -88.40 -25.43
C SER A 56 25.39 -87.35 -26.54
N SER A 57 26.50 -86.61 -26.35
CA SER A 57 27.37 -85.98 -27.38
C SER A 57 26.84 -84.70 -28.09
N ASP A 58 27.69 -83.81 -28.66
CA ASP A 58 29.16 -83.84 -28.80
C ASP A 58 29.81 -82.42 -28.79
N SER A 59 31.10 -82.40 -28.41
CA SER A 59 32.22 -81.54 -28.86
C SER A 59 32.09 -80.03 -29.22
N THR A 60 33.01 -79.27 -28.59
CA THR A 60 33.80 -78.12 -29.13
C THR A 60 33.11 -76.78 -29.42
N SER A 61 33.53 -75.72 -28.70
CA SER A 61 34.58 -74.77 -29.16
C SER A 61 34.57 -73.43 -28.39
N SER A 62 35.74 -72.77 -28.35
CA SER A 62 35.94 -71.31 -28.20
C SER A 62 35.28 -70.59 -27.01
N HIS A 63 36.11 -70.40 -25.97
CA HIS A 63 36.04 -69.28 -25.02
C HIS A 63 36.07 -67.92 -25.75
N PRO A 64 35.26 -66.95 -25.30
CA PRO A 64 35.75 -65.58 -25.18
C PRO A 64 35.58 -65.05 -23.75
N SER A 65 36.58 -64.30 -23.27
CA SER A 65 36.38 -63.41 -22.12
C SER A 65 35.67 -62.15 -22.62
N SER A 66 34.41 -61.94 -22.24
CA SER A 66 33.81 -60.61 -22.24
C SER A 66 34.22 -59.90 -20.96
N SER A 67 34.98 -58.82 -21.10
CA SER A 67 35.06 -57.79 -20.07
C SER A 67 33.84 -56.89 -20.24
N ASP A 68 32.79 -57.12 -19.45
CA ASP A 68 31.67 -56.19 -19.37
C ASP A 68 32.16 -54.92 -18.65
N ASP A 69 32.17 -53.78 -19.36
CA ASP A 69 32.49 -52.48 -18.78
C ASP A 69 31.42 -52.11 -17.75
N VAL A 70 31.80 -52.15 -16.47
CA VAL A 70 30.93 -51.70 -15.37
C VAL A 70 30.81 -50.18 -15.45
N VAL A 71 29.68 -49.70 -15.93
CA VAL A 71 29.35 -48.27 -15.94
C VAL A 71 29.09 -47.82 -14.50
N GLU A 72 30.02 -47.06 -13.94
CA GLU A 72 29.87 -46.35 -12.66
C GLU A 72 29.52 -44.87 -12.88
N TYR A 73 28.92 -44.26 -11.86
CA TYR A 73 28.62 -42.83 -11.80
C TYR A 73 29.11 -42.22 -10.49
N THR A 74 29.47 -40.95 -10.55
CA THR A 74 29.94 -40.17 -9.39
C THR A 74 28.77 -39.45 -8.72
N VAL A 75 28.57 -39.74 -7.44
CA VAL A 75 27.67 -38.97 -6.57
C VAL A 75 28.51 -38.04 -5.69
N THR A 76 28.19 -36.75 -5.75
CA THR A 76 28.84 -35.69 -4.97
C THR A 76 27.89 -35.16 -3.89
N PHE A 77 28.44 -34.63 -2.79
CA PHE A 77 27.66 -34.04 -1.70
C PHE A 77 27.99 -32.56 -1.58
N ASP A 78 26.95 -31.71 -1.59
CA ASP A 78 27.03 -30.26 -1.50
C ASP A 78 26.28 -29.81 -0.26
N LEU A 79 26.97 -29.14 0.68
CA LEU A 79 26.37 -28.69 1.93
C LEU A 79 25.44 -27.48 1.75
N ASN A 80 25.31 -26.92 0.54
CA ASN A 80 24.31 -25.93 0.18
C ASN A 80 24.40 -24.61 0.99
N TYR A 81 25.62 -24.23 1.40
CA TYR A 81 25.95 -22.92 1.94
C TYR A 81 27.37 -22.50 1.48
N PRO A 82 27.66 -21.19 1.34
CA PRO A 82 28.97 -20.72 0.89
C PRO A 82 30.08 -21.05 1.90
N ASP A 83 31.31 -21.24 1.40
CA ASP A 83 32.50 -21.58 2.19
C ASP A 83 32.38 -22.84 3.08
N ALA A 84 31.47 -23.77 2.72
CA ALA A 84 31.18 -24.95 3.51
C ALA A 84 32.38 -25.89 3.69
N VAL A 85 32.62 -26.29 4.94
CA VAL A 85 33.72 -27.19 5.35
C VAL A 85 33.15 -28.53 5.80
N GLY A 86 33.80 -29.64 5.42
CA GLY A 86 33.42 -30.97 5.89
C GLY A 86 32.31 -31.65 5.09
N ALA A 87 32.09 -31.27 3.82
CA ALA A 87 31.22 -32.00 2.91
C ALA A 87 31.66 -33.48 2.78
N PRO A 88 30.73 -34.46 2.76
CA PRO A 88 31.07 -35.87 2.58
C PRO A 88 31.84 -36.15 1.29
N ASN A 89 32.77 -37.11 1.34
CA ASN A 89 33.54 -37.54 0.17
C ASN A 89 32.61 -38.07 -0.94
N PRO A 90 32.89 -37.77 -2.23
CA PRO A 90 32.18 -38.37 -3.35
C PRO A 90 32.24 -39.90 -3.37
N GLN A 91 31.20 -40.53 -3.92
CA GLN A 91 31.09 -41.98 -4.06
C GLN A 91 31.02 -42.36 -5.55
N SER A 92 31.78 -43.40 -5.95
CA SER A 92 31.61 -44.05 -7.26
C SER A 92 30.66 -45.23 -7.08
N ILE A 93 29.54 -45.22 -7.81
CA ILE A 93 28.44 -46.19 -7.64
C ILE A 93 28.14 -46.83 -9.00
N PRO A 94 28.17 -48.16 -9.14
CA PRO A 94 27.71 -48.86 -10.35
C PRO A 94 26.27 -48.46 -10.70
N LYS A 95 25.98 -48.36 -12.00
CA LYS A 95 24.66 -47.99 -12.51
C LYS A 95 23.54 -48.84 -11.90
N TYR A 96 22.50 -48.16 -11.40
CA TYR A 96 21.39 -48.67 -10.58
C TYR A 96 21.73 -49.12 -9.14
N GLY A 97 22.98 -48.96 -8.69
CA GLY A 97 23.38 -49.14 -7.29
C GLY A 97 22.88 -48.01 -6.39
N LEU A 98 22.78 -48.29 -5.08
CA LEU A 98 22.34 -47.34 -4.05
C LEU A 98 23.51 -46.51 -3.52
N VAL A 99 23.23 -45.27 -3.09
CA VAL A 99 24.20 -44.39 -2.42
C VAL A 99 24.28 -44.75 -0.94
N SER A 100 25.48 -44.84 -0.36
CA SER A 100 25.61 -45.01 1.10
C SER A 100 25.33 -43.68 1.79
N LYS A 101 24.32 -43.61 2.68
CA LYS A 101 24.02 -42.38 3.42
C LYS A 101 25.25 -41.93 4.23
N PRO A 102 25.74 -40.68 4.08
CA PRO A 102 26.79 -40.15 4.94
C PRO A 102 26.27 -39.91 6.36
N ASN A 103 27.19 -39.67 7.30
CA ASN A 103 26.83 -39.06 8.58
C ASN A 103 26.15 -37.70 8.32
N ASP A 104 25.12 -37.39 9.11
CA ASP A 104 24.41 -36.12 9.00
C ASP A 104 25.37 -34.95 9.35
N PRO A 105 25.50 -33.93 8.48
CA PRO A 105 26.46 -32.86 8.65
C PRO A 105 26.05 -31.90 9.78
N VAL A 106 27.04 -31.20 10.33
CA VAL A 106 26.84 -30.21 11.41
C VAL A 106 27.18 -28.81 10.91
N ARG A 107 26.42 -27.82 11.36
CA ARG A 107 26.60 -26.39 11.10
C ARG A 107 26.20 -25.63 12.36
N ASP A 108 27.03 -24.71 12.81
CA ASP A 108 26.73 -23.88 13.99
C ASP A 108 25.42 -23.12 13.76
N ASP A 109 24.55 -23.08 14.79
CA ASP A 109 23.22 -22.47 14.80
C ASP A 109 22.20 -23.02 13.77
N TYR A 110 22.44 -24.19 13.16
CA TYR A 110 21.47 -24.86 12.28
C TYR A 110 21.34 -26.36 12.58
N THR A 111 20.13 -26.90 12.37
CA THR A 111 19.83 -28.34 12.38
C THR A 111 19.75 -28.86 10.96
N PHE A 112 20.45 -29.95 10.64
CA PHE A 112 20.34 -30.63 9.35
C PHE A 112 18.99 -31.36 9.20
N VAL A 113 18.40 -31.29 8.00
CA VAL A 113 17.10 -31.91 7.70
C VAL A 113 17.27 -33.18 6.85
N HIS A 114 17.59 -33.05 5.57
CA HIS A 114 17.85 -34.17 4.65
C HIS A 114 18.61 -33.73 3.38
N TRP A 115 18.85 -34.69 2.47
CA TRP A 115 19.53 -34.50 1.19
C TRP A 115 18.54 -34.49 0.01
N PHE A 116 18.77 -33.68 -1.03
CA PHE A 116 17.97 -33.59 -2.27
C PHE A 116 18.82 -33.77 -3.54
N GLU A 117 18.27 -34.31 -4.64
CA GLU A 117 18.97 -34.33 -5.94
C GLU A 117 18.86 -32.97 -6.66
N GLY A 118 19.94 -32.19 -6.70
CA GLY A 118 20.00 -30.91 -7.43
C GLY A 118 19.35 -29.71 -6.72
N ILE A 119 19.09 -28.63 -7.48
CA ILE A 119 18.55 -27.36 -6.95
C ILE A 119 17.02 -27.25 -7.06
N ASP A 120 16.42 -27.95 -8.02
CA ASP A 120 14.99 -27.87 -8.35
C ASP A 120 14.15 -29.02 -7.75
N SER A 121 14.76 -29.94 -7.00
CA SER A 121 14.03 -31.07 -6.38
C SER A 121 13.39 -30.67 -5.06
N THR A 122 12.09 -30.94 -4.95
CA THR A 122 11.31 -30.85 -3.72
C THR A 122 11.09 -32.20 -3.04
N VAL A 123 11.82 -33.25 -3.46
CA VAL A 123 11.70 -34.61 -2.91
C VAL A 123 13.04 -35.09 -2.37
N ALA A 124 13.08 -35.39 -1.07
CA ALA A 124 14.26 -35.88 -0.39
C ALA A 124 14.76 -37.21 -0.97
N TRP A 125 16.08 -37.38 -1.02
CA TRP A 125 16.73 -38.56 -1.57
C TRP A 125 16.57 -39.77 -0.65
N ASP A 126 15.84 -40.78 -1.12
CA ASP A 126 15.70 -42.07 -0.47
C ASP A 126 16.93 -42.94 -0.78
N PHE A 127 17.84 -43.04 0.19
CA PHE A 127 19.08 -43.82 0.11
C PHE A 127 18.85 -45.35 0.07
N ASP A 128 17.71 -45.83 0.58
CA ASP A 128 17.42 -47.26 0.69
C ASP A 128 16.76 -47.82 -0.58
N ASN A 129 16.06 -46.98 -1.36
CA ASN A 129 15.31 -47.39 -2.55
C ASN A 129 15.75 -46.74 -3.88
N THR A 130 16.50 -45.63 -3.87
CA THR A 130 16.82 -44.87 -5.10
C THR A 130 18.18 -45.23 -5.70
N GLY A 131 18.18 -45.89 -6.87
CA GLY A 131 19.39 -46.27 -7.60
C GLY A 131 19.95 -45.15 -8.50
N VAL A 132 21.27 -45.00 -8.54
CA VAL A 132 21.97 -43.96 -9.32
C VAL A 132 21.91 -44.25 -10.82
N THR A 133 21.48 -43.28 -11.62
CA THR A 133 21.26 -43.42 -13.09
C THR A 133 22.15 -42.57 -13.98
N LYS A 134 22.90 -41.62 -13.38
CA LYS A 134 23.80 -40.63 -13.98
C LYS A 134 24.71 -40.07 -12.87
N ASP A 135 25.74 -39.30 -13.23
CA ASP A 135 26.44 -38.44 -12.27
C ASP A 135 25.46 -37.42 -11.66
N MET A 136 25.59 -37.14 -10.35
CA MET A 136 24.65 -36.28 -9.63
C MET A 136 25.26 -35.63 -8.37
N THR A 137 24.55 -34.63 -7.84
CA THR A 137 24.91 -33.92 -6.60
C THR A 137 23.73 -33.94 -5.64
N LEU A 138 23.96 -34.48 -4.44
CA LEU A 138 23.03 -34.44 -3.33
C LEU A 138 23.28 -33.18 -2.49
N ARG A 139 22.23 -32.40 -2.23
CA ARG A 139 22.27 -31.12 -1.52
C ARG A 139 21.64 -31.16 -0.15
N ALA A 140 22.33 -30.64 0.86
CA ALA A 140 21.83 -30.56 2.23
C ALA A 140 20.76 -29.46 2.41
N GLU A 141 19.80 -29.72 3.29
CA GLU A 141 18.86 -28.72 3.81
C GLU A 141 19.10 -28.46 5.32
N TRP A 142 18.85 -27.22 5.73
CA TRP A 142 19.17 -26.70 7.06
C TRP A 142 18.01 -25.86 7.63
N LEU A 143 17.61 -26.16 8.86
CA LEU A 143 16.69 -25.35 9.66
C LEU A 143 17.48 -24.49 10.65
N TYR A 144 17.15 -23.20 10.81
CA TYR A 144 17.85 -22.31 11.74
C TYR A 144 17.40 -22.51 13.19
N ASN A 145 18.34 -22.54 14.13
CA ASN A 145 18.09 -22.74 15.55
C ASN A 145 17.98 -21.38 16.27
N TYR A 146 16.76 -20.85 16.35
CA TYR A 146 16.49 -19.58 17.05
C TYR A 146 16.68 -19.70 18.57
N ILE A 147 17.19 -18.63 19.20
CA ILE A 147 17.38 -18.49 20.65
C ILE A 147 16.74 -17.17 21.09
N ASP A 148 15.95 -17.17 22.16
CA ASP A 148 15.34 -15.94 22.67
C ASP A 148 16.40 -14.95 23.19
N PRO A 149 16.27 -13.64 22.88
CA PRO A 149 17.20 -12.62 23.34
C PRO A 149 17.04 -12.33 24.84
N ILE A 150 18.13 -11.88 25.47
CA ILE A 150 18.09 -11.29 26.81
C ILE A 150 17.19 -10.04 26.75
N PRO A 151 16.25 -9.83 27.69
CA PRO A 151 15.47 -8.61 27.74
C PRO A 151 16.38 -7.41 28.01
N THR A 152 16.65 -6.63 26.97
CA THR A 152 17.36 -5.36 27.06
C THR A 152 16.49 -4.32 27.75
N PRO A 153 17.06 -3.43 28.60
CA PRO A 153 16.32 -2.25 29.06
C PRO A 153 15.91 -1.39 27.87
N LYS A 154 14.83 -0.64 28.04
CA LYS A 154 14.22 0.20 27.02
C LYS A 154 14.69 1.63 27.18
N THR A 155 15.41 2.15 26.18
CA THR A 155 15.91 3.52 26.19
C THR A 155 14.80 4.50 25.83
N PHE A 156 14.45 5.39 26.75
CA PHE A 156 13.55 6.51 26.48
C PHE A 156 14.36 7.76 26.20
N TYR A 157 14.11 8.38 25.05
CA TYR A 157 14.55 9.74 24.74
C TYR A 157 13.37 10.71 24.96
N VAL A 158 13.65 11.96 25.31
CA VAL A 158 12.62 13.00 25.42
C VAL A 158 13.13 14.36 24.96
N ARG A 159 12.35 15.07 24.14
CA ARG A 159 12.53 16.51 23.91
C ARG A 159 11.77 17.27 24.99
N ALA A 160 12.49 18.05 25.79
CA ALA A 160 11.89 19.02 26.68
C ALA A 160 11.81 20.39 25.96
N PRO A 161 10.67 21.10 26.02
CA PRO A 161 10.53 22.43 25.43
C PRO A 161 11.38 23.46 26.19
N ASP A 162 11.70 24.59 25.56
CA ASP A 162 12.66 25.56 26.13
C ASP A 162 12.30 26.03 27.55
N TYR A 163 11.01 26.18 27.88
CA TYR A 163 10.56 26.59 29.21
C TYR A 163 10.84 25.54 30.30
N TRP A 164 11.02 24.25 29.97
CA TRP A 164 11.52 23.26 30.95
C TRP A 164 12.99 23.48 31.28
N LEU A 165 13.77 24.08 30.36
CA LEU A 165 15.22 24.21 30.45
C LEU A 165 15.67 25.61 30.91
N GLU A 166 14.72 26.55 31.06
CA GLU A 166 14.92 27.84 31.72
C GLU A 166 15.54 27.69 33.13
N ASP A 167 16.30 28.69 33.57
CA ASP A 167 17.05 28.69 34.84
C ASP A 167 18.00 27.48 35.04
N SER A 168 18.44 26.85 33.95
CA SER A 168 19.29 25.64 33.93
C SER A 168 18.64 24.38 34.50
N HIS A 169 17.30 24.34 34.60
CA HIS A 169 16.57 23.14 34.96
C HIS A 169 16.80 22.02 33.93
N VAL A 170 16.62 20.77 34.36
CA VAL A 170 16.83 19.55 33.56
C VAL A 170 15.64 18.61 33.68
N VAL A 171 15.66 17.50 32.95
CA VAL A 171 14.59 16.49 32.97
C VAL A 171 14.96 15.34 33.91
N ALA A 172 13.99 14.85 34.67
CA ALA A 172 14.03 13.58 35.37
C ALA A 172 12.97 12.61 34.84
N LEU A 173 13.22 11.31 35.00
CA LEU A 173 12.27 10.24 34.69
C LEU A 173 11.91 9.49 35.97
N TYR A 174 10.62 9.41 36.28
CA TYR A 174 10.06 8.59 37.35
C TYR A 174 9.31 7.40 36.73
N ALA A 175 9.69 6.17 37.08
CA ALA A 175 9.14 4.93 36.53
C ALA A 175 8.60 4.03 37.65
N TRP A 176 7.50 3.30 37.41
CA TRP A 176 6.89 2.40 38.40
C TRP A 176 6.10 1.23 37.77
N VAL A 177 5.48 0.40 38.61
CA VAL A 177 4.69 -0.80 38.24
C VAL A 177 3.25 -0.66 38.75
N ASP A 178 2.29 -1.22 38.02
CA ASP A 178 0.88 -1.23 38.43
C ASP A 178 0.63 -1.85 39.81
N GLY A 179 -0.16 -1.15 40.62
CA GLY A 179 -0.55 -1.57 41.97
C GLY A 179 0.35 -1.07 43.10
N SER A 180 1.54 -0.54 42.82
CA SER A 180 2.50 -0.10 43.85
C SER A 180 2.81 1.40 43.83
N VAL A 181 1.99 2.18 44.55
CA VAL A 181 2.40 3.49 45.08
C VAL A 181 3.37 3.31 46.26
N GLY A 182 4.61 2.94 45.94
CA GLY A 182 5.60 2.50 46.93
C GLY A 182 6.98 2.17 46.35
N PRO A 183 7.80 1.38 47.06
CA PRO A 183 9.24 1.17 46.78
C PRO A 183 9.53 0.22 45.60
N GLU A 184 8.68 0.22 44.58
CA GLU A 184 8.83 -0.55 43.33
C GLU A 184 8.99 0.40 42.12
N SER A 185 9.32 1.67 42.40
CA SER A 185 9.75 2.67 41.42
C SER A 185 11.25 2.61 41.13
N ASN A 186 11.74 3.34 40.12
CA ASN A 186 13.19 3.52 39.89
C ASN A 186 13.85 4.37 40.99
N SER A 187 13.18 5.45 41.41
CA SER A 187 13.66 6.44 42.38
C SER A 187 12.50 6.96 43.25
N ALA A 188 12.79 7.85 44.19
CA ALA A 188 11.76 8.69 44.80
C ALA A 188 11.31 9.79 43.83
N TRP A 189 10.11 10.34 44.01
CA TRP A 189 9.66 11.54 43.30
C TRP A 189 10.65 12.71 43.52
N PRO A 190 11.08 13.48 42.50
CA PRO A 190 10.58 13.56 41.11
C PRO A 190 11.20 12.59 40.07
N GLY A 191 11.93 11.55 40.50
CA GLY A 191 12.54 10.55 39.61
C GLY A 191 14.05 10.49 39.73
N GLU A 192 14.71 10.07 38.65
CA GLU A 192 16.16 10.14 38.48
C GLU A 192 16.51 11.03 37.28
N MET A 193 17.56 11.84 37.39
CA MET A 193 17.95 12.81 36.35
C MET A 193 18.35 12.10 35.05
N MET A 194 17.76 12.54 33.94
CA MET A 194 18.07 12.00 32.62
C MET A 194 19.41 12.52 32.11
N THR A 195 20.09 11.73 31.28
CA THR A 195 21.34 12.14 30.63
C THR A 195 21.05 13.11 29.50
N HIS A 196 21.65 14.30 29.51
CA HIS A 196 21.57 15.24 28.38
C HIS A 196 22.30 14.68 27.16
N VAL A 197 21.67 14.72 25.99
CA VAL A 197 22.22 14.21 24.73
C VAL A 197 22.69 15.35 23.84
N SER A 198 21.76 16.21 23.42
CA SER A 198 22.05 17.39 22.60
C SER A 198 20.84 18.32 22.52
N GLY A 199 21.08 19.64 22.51
CA GLY A 199 20.01 20.64 22.42
C GLY A 199 18.96 20.45 23.52
N GLN A 200 17.71 20.23 23.11
CA GLN A 200 16.56 19.99 23.98
C GLN A 200 16.37 18.52 24.42
N ILE A 201 17.21 17.59 23.94
CA ILE A 201 16.97 16.15 24.07
C ILE A 201 17.77 15.50 25.22
N TYR A 202 17.07 14.70 26.02
CA TYR A 202 17.58 13.90 27.13
C TYR A 202 17.28 12.41 26.90
N THR A 203 17.98 11.52 27.61
CA THR A 203 17.82 10.06 27.51
C THR A 203 17.97 9.32 28.85
N TYR A 204 17.30 8.18 29.01
CA TYR A 204 17.34 7.33 30.21
C TYR A 204 16.93 5.88 29.88
N ASP A 205 17.61 4.89 30.46
CA ASP A 205 17.31 3.46 30.27
C ASP A 205 16.35 2.93 31.35
N VAL A 206 15.16 2.45 30.95
CA VAL A 206 14.12 1.92 31.82
C VAL A 206 14.13 0.38 31.79
N GLU A 207 14.21 -0.26 32.95
CA GLU A 207 14.09 -1.73 33.03
C GLU A 207 12.70 -2.21 32.58
N VAL A 208 12.64 -3.30 31.80
CA VAL A 208 11.40 -3.88 31.22
C VAL A 208 10.31 -4.32 32.22
N LYS A 209 10.58 -4.19 33.52
CA LYS A 209 9.61 -4.46 34.60
C LYS A 209 8.64 -3.31 34.86
N PHE A 210 9.02 -2.08 34.49
CA PHE A 210 8.22 -0.87 34.73
C PHE A 210 7.13 -0.74 33.67
N THR A 211 5.87 -0.58 34.09
CA THR A 211 4.72 -0.42 33.18
C THR A 211 4.36 1.04 32.93
N HIS A 212 4.85 1.97 33.76
CA HIS A 212 4.50 3.38 33.68
C HIS A 212 5.73 4.30 33.87
N ILE A 213 5.73 5.45 33.18
CA ILE A 213 6.69 6.54 33.39
C ILE A 213 6.02 7.92 33.43
N VAL A 214 6.69 8.90 34.04
CA VAL A 214 6.44 10.34 33.94
C VAL A 214 7.78 11.05 33.71
N PHE A 215 7.80 12.02 32.80
CA PHE A 215 8.89 12.98 32.70
C PHE A 215 8.57 14.20 33.57
N ALA A 216 9.55 14.68 34.34
CA ALA A 216 9.38 15.82 35.24
C ALA A 216 10.50 16.85 35.06
N ARG A 217 10.18 18.14 35.18
CA ARG A 217 11.17 19.21 35.27
C ARG A 217 11.77 19.22 36.68
N VAL A 218 13.09 19.22 36.78
CA VAL A 218 13.82 19.28 38.05
C VAL A 218 14.92 20.34 38.04
N THR A 219 15.30 20.79 39.22
CA THR A 219 16.42 21.72 39.42
C THR A 219 17.77 21.10 38.99
N PRO A 220 18.85 21.88 38.83
CA PRO A 220 20.19 21.35 38.53
C PRO A 220 20.76 20.33 39.53
N THR A 221 20.14 20.18 40.71
CA THR A 221 20.51 19.21 41.75
C THR A 221 19.59 17.99 41.81
N GLY A 222 18.54 17.93 40.98
CA GLY A 222 17.53 16.87 40.97
C GLY A 222 16.34 17.10 41.90
N ASP A 223 16.33 18.19 42.68
CA ASP A 223 15.20 18.56 43.54
C ASP A 223 14.01 19.08 42.71
N GLU A 224 12.80 18.93 43.25
CA GLU A 224 11.56 19.43 42.65
C GLU A 224 11.53 20.98 42.60
N PRO A 225 11.08 21.61 41.49
CA PRO A 225 11.02 23.07 41.38
C PRO A 225 10.03 23.74 42.35
N ALA A 226 10.20 25.05 42.53
CA ALA A 226 9.22 25.89 43.22
C ALA A 226 7.84 25.82 42.53
N ILE A 227 6.75 25.99 43.29
CA ILE A 227 5.38 25.67 42.86
C ILE A 227 5.02 26.26 41.49
N GLY A 228 5.18 27.58 41.29
CA GLY A 228 4.92 28.26 40.00
C GLY A 228 6.02 28.07 38.93
N SER A 229 6.77 26.97 39.00
CA SER A 229 7.84 26.61 38.07
C SER A 229 7.93 25.08 37.86
N LYS A 230 7.00 24.32 38.45
CA LYS A 230 6.83 22.89 38.21
C LYS A 230 6.31 22.64 36.81
N ALA A 231 6.71 21.51 36.22
CA ALA A 231 6.13 20.96 35.02
C ALA A 231 6.39 19.45 35.00
N GLN A 232 5.42 18.67 34.54
CA GLN A 232 5.51 17.21 34.42
C GLN A 232 4.55 16.75 33.32
N THR A 233 4.80 15.58 32.72
CA THR A 233 3.84 14.99 31.79
C THR A 233 2.65 14.37 32.52
N ILE A 234 1.60 14.05 31.76
CA ILE A 234 0.67 12.98 32.16
C ILE A 234 1.42 11.66 32.44
N ASN A 235 0.76 10.72 33.12
CA ASN A 235 1.25 9.34 33.22
C ASN A 235 1.29 8.71 31.82
N LEU A 236 2.43 8.11 31.48
CA LEU A 236 2.65 7.44 30.20
C LEU A 236 2.78 5.93 30.42
N ASP A 237 2.01 5.15 29.66
CA ASP A 237 2.06 3.69 29.67
C ASP A 237 3.20 3.18 28.77
N VAL A 238 4.09 2.36 29.34
CA VAL A 238 5.24 1.74 28.67
C VAL A 238 4.79 0.62 27.72
N ALA A 239 3.64 -0.01 27.97
CA ALA A 239 3.07 -1.03 27.08
C ALA A 239 2.32 -0.43 25.88
N ALA A 240 1.93 0.85 25.93
CA ALA A 240 1.25 1.56 24.84
C ALA A 240 2.19 2.09 23.73
N THR A 241 3.47 1.70 23.76
CA THR A 241 4.51 2.18 22.83
C THR A 241 4.99 1.08 21.89
N ASN A 242 5.21 1.44 20.62
CA ASN A 242 5.35 0.47 19.53
C ASN A 242 6.73 -0.21 19.45
N ASN A 243 7.78 0.37 20.06
CA ASN A 243 9.14 -0.13 19.95
C ASN A 243 9.56 -0.91 21.22
N PRO A 244 10.02 -2.17 21.13
CA PRO A 244 10.46 -2.93 22.32
C PRO A 244 11.80 -2.45 22.91
N TYR A 245 12.54 -1.57 22.23
CA TYR A 245 13.92 -1.21 22.58
C TYR A 245 14.14 0.29 22.81
N VAL A 246 13.58 1.17 21.96
CA VAL A 246 13.84 2.62 21.99
C VAL A 246 12.60 3.41 21.57
N ASP A 247 12.14 4.34 22.40
CA ASP A 247 11.09 5.31 22.03
C ASP A 247 11.53 6.75 22.32
N PHE A 248 10.98 7.71 21.56
CA PHE A 248 11.17 9.14 21.76
C PHE A 248 9.86 9.81 22.14
N PHE A 249 9.85 10.66 23.16
CA PHE A 249 8.68 11.44 23.54
C PHE A 249 8.91 12.94 23.28
N TRP A 250 7.92 13.60 22.69
CA TRP A 250 7.92 15.03 22.43
C TRP A 250 6.91 15.70 23.35
N ILE A 251 7.39 16.51 24.30
CA ILE A 251 6.53 17.30 25.19
C ILE A 251 6.07 18.56 24.44
N ASN A 252 4.79 18.91 24.53
CA ASN A 252 4.22 20.06 23.82
C ASN A 252 4.67 21.42 24.39
N ASP A 253 4.75 22.42 23.52
CA ASP A 253 5.26 23.77 23.82
C ASP A 253 4.18 24.72 24.43
N ASP A 254 2.93 24.25 24.49
CA ASP A 254 1.71 25.04 24.79
C ASP A 254 1.44 25.25 26.29
N VAL A 255 1.47 24.18 27.09
CA VAL A 255 1.13 24.19 28.52
C VAL A 255 2.31 24.74 29.32
N ARG A 256 2.16 25.89 30.00
CA ARG A 256 3.28 26.55 30.72
C ARG A 256 2.92 26.90 32.16
N TYR A 257 3.50 26.15 33.10
CA TYR A 257 3.53 26.43 34.54
C TYR A 257 2.15 26.67 35.20
N ASP A 258 1.32 25.63 35.24
CA ASP A 258 0.11 25.60 36.07
C ASP A 258 -0.04 24.22 36.74
N ASP A 259 -1.14 23.96 37.47
CA ASP A 259 -1.46 22.63 38.02
C ASP A 259 -1.81 21.59 36.92
N ASP A 260 -2.02 22.03 35.67
CA ASP A 260 -2.31 21.18 34.51
C ASP A 260 -1.08 20.40 34.00
N LEU A 261 -1.29 19.13 33.66
CA LEU A 261 -0.25 18.20 33.21
C LEU A 261 0.14 18.44 31.74
N CYS A 262 1.44 18.42 31.43
CA CYS A 262 1.90 18.56 30.06
C CYS A 262 1.53 17.34 29.21
N HIS A 263 0.99 17.59 28.01
CA HIS A 263 0.74 16.58 27.00
C HIS A 263 1.95 16.43 26.05
N GLY A 264 1.95 15.37 25.24
CA GLY A 264 3.01 15.06 24.29
C GLY A 264 2.69 13.87 23.39
N ARG A 265 3.56 13.62 22.40
CA ARG A 265 3.40 12.59 21.34
C ARG A 265 4.63 11.67 21.23
N TRP A 266 4.41 10.41 20.85
CA TRP A 266 5.43 9.36 20.73
C TRP A 266 6.01 9.29 19.30
N GLY A 267 7.33 9.14 19.17
CA GLY A 267 8.04 9.21 17.89
C GLY A 267 9.37 8.46 17.84
N VAL A 268 10.16 8.77 16.80
CA VAL A 268 11.45 8.13 16.51
C VAL A 268 12.58 9.13 16.75
N TYR A 269 13.53 8.83 17.63
CA TYR A 269 14.65 9.73 17.90
C TYR A 269 15.57 9.88 16.65
N PRO A 270 15.97 11.11 16.24
CA PRO A 270 15.72 12.41 16.88
C PRO A 270 14.56 13.23 16.26
N ASP A 271 13.82 12.63 15.33
CA ASP A 271 12.83 13.27 14.48
C ASP A 271 11.53 13.60 15.23
N GLU A 272 10.74 14.54 14.72
CA GLU A 272 9.43 14.81 15.32
C GLU A 272 8.52 13.57 15.23
N PRO A 273 7.71 13.31 16.27
CA PRO A 273 6.76 12.20 16.25
C PRO A 273 5.73 12.37 15.14
N ASP A 274 5.50 11.28 14.42
CA ASP A 274 4.38 11.14 13.49
C ASP A 274 3.06 11.37 14.25
N ASP A 275 2.11 12.10 13.64
CA ASP A 275 0.94 12.64 14.35
C ASP A 275 -0.17 11.58 14.55
N GLY A 276 0.15 10.57 15.36
CA GLY A 276 -0.69 9.41 15.65
C GLY A 276 -0.73 8.40 14.50
N PRO A 277 -1.75 7.54 14.41
CA PRO A 277 -2.30 7.28 13.10
C PRO A 277 -2.80 8.64 12.56
N PRO A 278 -2.57 9.00 11.28
CA PRO A 278 -3.16 10.20 10.73
C PRO A 278 -4.69 10.16 10.96
N PRO A 279 -5.36 11.32 11.11
CA PRO A 279 -6.81 11.36 11.06
C PRO A 279 -7.26 10.62 9.79
N VAL A 280 -8.40 9.92 9.81
CA VAL A 280 -8.78 9.04 8.69
C VAL A 280 -9.08 9.90 7.47
N THR A 281 -8.05 10.14 6.66
CA THR A 281 -8.10 11.02 5.50
C THR A 281 -8.44 10.23 4.26
N LYS A 282 -9.23 10.86 3.40
CA LYS A 282 -9.33 10.49 2.00
C LYS A 282 -8.61 11.56 1.20
N THR A 283 -7.56 11.16 0.48
CA THR A 283 -6.94 12.04 -0.52
C THR A 283 -7.96 12.26 -1.63
N PHE A 284 -8.37 13.51 -1.83
CA PHE A 284 -9.19 13.90 -2.97
C PHE A 284 -8.32 14.56 -4.04
N TYR A 285 -8.54 14.18 -5.29
CA TYR A 285 -7.86 14.70 -6.47
C TYR A 285 -8.83 15.56 -7.28
N VAL A 286 -8.31 16.58 -7.95
CA VAL A 286 -9.09 17.41 -8.86
C VAL A 286 -8.30 17.76 -10.11
N ARG A 287 -8.90 17.60 -11.29
CA ARG A 287 -8.43 18.26 -12.51
C ARG A 287 -9.11 19.62 -12.61
N ALA A 288 -8.34 20.69 -12.43
CA ALA A 288 -8.82 22.05 -12.65
C ALA A 288 -8.68 22.46 -14.13
N PRO A 289 -9.66 23.17 -14.72
CA PRO A 289 -9.60 23.55 -16.13
C PRO A 289 -8.51 24.62 -16.32
N SER A 290 -7.97 24.72 -17.55
CA SER A 290 -6.75 25.51 -17.79
C SER A 290 -6.88 26.99 -17.36
N TYR A 291 -8.06 27.59 -17.52
CA TYR A 291 -8.34 28.97 -17.12
C TYR A 291 -8.30 29.21 -15.59
N TRP A 292 -8.46 28.18 -14.76
CA TRP A 292 -8.26 28.32 -13.30
C TRP A 292 -6.79 28.59 -12.96
N LEU A 293 -5.86 28.16 -13.80
CA LEU A 293 -4.42 28.17 -13.54
C LEU A 293 -3.69 29.36 -14.21
N GLU A 294 -4.43 30.20 -14.93
CA GLU A 294 -3.93 31.46 -15.51
C GLU A 294 -3.53 32.46 -14.41
N ASP A 295 -2.62 33.39 -14.75
CA ASP A 295 -2.05 34.40 -13.84
C ASP A 295 -1.40 33.83 -12.56
N SER A 296 -0.93 32.58 -12.60
CA SER A 296 -0.34 31.85 -11.44
C SER A 296 -1.33 31.57 -10.30
N HIS A 297 -2.62 31.53 -10.61
CA HIS A 297 -3.64 31.01 -9.70
C HIS A 297 -3.47 29.49 -9.49
N VAL A 298 -3.98 29.00 -8.36
CA VAL A 298 -3.97 27.58 -7.98
C VAL A 298 -5.34 27.17 -7.43
N VAL A 299 -5.49 25.89 -7.08
CA VAL A 299 -6.72 25.36 -6.47
C VAL A 299 -6.61 25.36 -4.95
N ALA A 300 -7.69 25.71 -4.27
CA ALA A 300 -7.92 25.45 -2.85
C ALA A 300 -9.12 24.52 -2.67
N LEU A 301 -9.18 23.85 -1.51
CA LEU A 301 -10.30 23.01 -1.09
C LEU A 301 -10.84 23.53 0.23
N TYR A 302 -12.11 23.93 0.23
CA TYR A 302 -12.88 24.28 1.43
C TYR A 302 -13.68 23.05 1.89
N ALA A 303 -13.39 22.52 3.07
CA ALA A 303 -14.04 21.35 3.66
C ALA A 303 -14.85 21.73 4.90
N PHE A 304 -16.05 21.17 5.03
CA PHE A 304 -16.98 21.52 6.11
C PHE A 304 -17.95 20.39 6.47
N ASN A 305 -18.70 20.59 7.56
CA ASN A 305 -19.74 19.71 8.08
C ASN A 305 -20.95 20.53 8.56
N ASP A 306 -22.16 20.11 8.23
CA ASP A 306 -23.42 20.81 8.53
C ASP A 306 -23.75 20.93 10.03
N VAL A 307 -23.06 20.17 10.89
CA VAL A 307 -23.44 20.03 12.31
C VAL A 307 -22.95 21.20 13.18
N THR A 308 -21.77 21.79 12.90
CA THR A 308 -21.21 22.94 13.64
C THR A 308 -20.19 23.73 12.82
N ASP A 309 -20.35 25.05 12.73
CA ASP A 309 -19.36 25.95 12.10
C ASP A 309 -17.98 25.94 12.77
N GLU A 310 -17.91 25.62 14.08
CA GLU A 310 -16.70 25.69 14.91
C GLU A 310 -15.57 24.72 14.50
N ASN A 311 -15.84 23.78 13.58
CA ASN A 311 -14.89 22.75 13.12
C ASN A 311 -14.61 22.78 11.60
N ASN A 312 -15.14 23.78 10.88
CA ASN A 312 -14.98 23.92 9.44
C ASN A 312 -13.62 24.57 9.07
N LEU A 313 -13.12 24.34 7.85
CA LEU A 313 -11.99 25.12 7.34
C LEU A 313 -12.37 26.60 7.19
N SER A 314 -11.38 27.50 7.17
CA SER A 314 -11.63 28.92 6.90
C SER A 314 -11.76 29.17 5.39
N TRP A 315 -12.78 29.92 4.96
CA TRP A 315 -12.95 30.32 3.56
C TRP A 315 -11.74 31.16 3.07
N PRO A 316 -11.17 30.93 1.86
CA PRO A 316 -11.65 30.09 0.75
C PRO A 316 -11.22 28.61 0.78
N GLY A 317 -10.74 28.11 1.92
CA GLY A 317 -10.19 26.77 2.05
C GLY A 317 -8.66 26.73 1.90
N ASP A 318 -8.07 25.57 2.14
CA ASP A 318 -6.63 25.38 2.12
C ASP A 318 -6.10 25.05 0.72
N ARG A 319 -4.88 25.52 0.41
CA ARG A 319 -4.28 25.38 -0.91
C ARG A 319 -3.93 23.92 -1.20
N MET A 320 -4.41 23.39 -2.32
CA MET A 320 -4.14 22.02 -2.74
C MET A 320 -2.71 21.83 -3.23
N SER A 321 -2.15 20.64 -3.02
CA SER A 321 -0.84 20.24 -3.55
C SER A 321 -0.92 20.02 -5.06
N HIS A 322 0.06 20.48 -5.82
CA HIS A 322 0.15 20.18 -7.26
C HIS A 322 0.71 18.77 -7.47
N VAL A 323 0.03 17.96 -8.27
CA VAL A 323 0.42 16.57 -8.56
C VAL A 323 1.14 16.49 -9.91
N SER A 324 0.42 16.80 -10.99
CA SER A 324 1.00 16.92 -12.33
C SER A 324 0.03 17.60 -13.29
N GLY A 325 0.53 18.38 -14.26
CA GLY A 325 -0.31 19.03 -15.27
C GLY A 325 -1.40 19.90 -14.66
N GLN A 326 -2.66 19.53 -14.89
CA GLN A 326 -3.87 20.19 -14.36
C GLN A 326 -4.37 19.59 -13.02
N ILE A 327 -3.71 18.55 -12.50
CA ILE A 327 -4.17 17.74 -11.36
C ILE A 327 -3.57 18.24 -10.05
N TYR A 328 -4.42 18.43 -9.06
CA TYR A 328 -4.10 18.79 -7.68
C TYR A 328 -4.67 17.76 -6.71
N SER A 329 -4.09 17.65 -5.50
CA SER A 329 -4.57 16.76 -4.43
C SER A 329 -4.63 17.46 -3.07
N TYR A 330 -5.52 16.97 -2.21
CA TYR A 330 -5.65 17.43 -0.82
C TYR A 330 -6.20 16.28 0.05
N GLU A 331 -5.79 16.20 1.31
CA GLU A 331 -6.27 15.16 2.23
C GLU A 331 -7.39 15.70 3.12
N VAL A 332 -8.58 15.11 2.98
CA VAL A 332 -9.78 15.52 3.71
C VAL A 332 -10.06 14.51 4.82
N GLU A 333 -10.10 14.99 6.06
CA GLU A 333 -10.45 14.18 7.25
C GLU A 333 -11.91 13.70 7.21
N ASP A 334 -12.16 12.48 7.68
CA ASP A 334 -13.49 11.83 7.76
C ASP A 334 -14.58 12.61 8.53
N LYS A 335 -14.18 13.59 9.36
CA LYS A 335 -15.08 14.53 10.03
C LYS A 335 -15.83 15.48 9.07
N PHE A 336 -15.32 15.69 7.85
CA PHE A 336 -15.93 16.57 6.85
C PHE A 336 -16.91 15.81 5.96
N THR A 337 -18.07 16.41 5.69
CA THR A 337 -19.14 15.79 4.87
C THR A 337 -19.27 16.43 3.49
N HIS A 338 -18.79 17.66 3.33
CA HIS A 338 -18.90 18.44 2.10
C HIS A 338 -17.58 19.12 1.73
N ILE A 339 -17.31 19.25 0.42
CA ILE A 339 -16.17 20.01 -0.11
C ILE A 339 -16.59 20.97 -1.22
N ILE A 340 -15.85 22.07 -1.37
CA ILE A 340 -15.90 22.98 -2.52
C ILE A 340 -14.46 23.20 -3.02
N PHE A 341 -14.23 23.00 -4.31
CA PHE A 341 -12.98 23.40 -4.96
C PHE A 341 -13.09 24.88 -5.37
N VAL A 342 -12.07 25.68 -5.07
CA VAL A 342 -12.06 27.14 -5.29
C VAL A 342 -10.80 27.54 -6.06
N ARG A 343 -10.93 28.42 -7.06
CA ARG A 343 -9.79 29.08 -7.68
C ARG A 343 -9.27 30.16 -6.72
N VAL A 344 -8.00 30.07 -6.32
CA VAL A 344 -7.35 31.07 -5.45
C VAL A 344 -6.08 31.62 -6.08
N ASN A 345 -5.64 32.78 -5.62
CA ASN A 345 -4.40 33.40 -6.09
C ASN A 345 -3.15 32.64 -5.58
N ALA A 346 -1.95 33.06 -6.01
CA ALA A 346 -0.70 32.40 -5.67
C ALA A 346 -0.37 32.33 -4.16
N ILE A 347 -0.98 33.19 -3.33
CA ILE A 347 -0.80 33.22 -1.86
C ILE A 347 -1.97 32.61 -1.08
N GLY A 348 -3.13 32.42 -1.71
CA GLY A 348 -4.28 31.68 -1.15
C GLY A 348 -5.58 32.48 -1.02
N ASP A 349 -5.57 33.80 -1.24
CA ASP A 349 -6.82 34.58 -1.19
C ASP A 349 -7.68 34.38 -2.46
N GLU A 350 -8.96 34.75 -2.38
CA GLU A 350 -9.83 34.79 -3.56
C GLU A 350 -9.30 35.73 -4.66
N PRO A 351 -9.54 35.41 -5.95
CA PRO A 351 -9.31 36.32 -7.06
C PRO A 351 -10.19 37.58 -6.96
N THR A 352 -9.80 38.64 -7.65
CA THR A 352 -10.61 39.86 -7.76
C THR A 352 -11.90 39.63 -8.55
N ASP A 353 -12.95 40.38 -8.23
CA ASP A 353 -14.21 40.43 -8.99
C ASP A 353 -13.98 40.43 -10.51
N GLY A 354 -14.66 39.52 -11.20
CA GLY A 354 -14.50 39.21 -12.62
C GLY A 354 -13.56 38.04 -12.93
N THR A 355 -12.97 37.39 -11.94
CA THR A 355 -12.05 36.25 -12.11
C THR A 355 -12.29 35.07 -11.14
N ARG A 356 -13.32 35.15 -10.29
CA ARG A 356 -13.64 34.14 -9.28
C ARG A 356 -14.33 32.93 -9.93
N ALA A 357 -13.93 31.74 -9.50
CA ALA A 357 -14.50 30.46 -9.93
C ALA A 357 -14.44 29.45 -8.77
N GLN A 358 -15.47 28.61 -8.66
CA GLN A 358 -15.63 27.60 -7.60
C GLN A 358 -16.56 26.49 -8.12
N THR A 359 -16.49 25.28 -7.56
CA THR A 359 -17.49 24.24 -7.84
C THR A 359 -18.80 24.48 -7.09
N TYR A 360 -19.82 23.71 -7.45
CA TYR A 360 -20.93 23.43 -6.54
C TYR A 360 -20.44 22.84 -5.21
N ASP A 361 -21.34 22.86 -4.24
CA ASP A 361 -21.22 22.12 -3.00
C ASP A 361 -21.27 20.61 -3.30
N LEU A 362 -20.27 19.85 -2.83
CA LEU A 362 -20.09 18.43 -3.15
C LEU A 362 -20.18 17.60 -1.86
N ASP A 363 -21.33 16.95 -1.67
CA ASP A 363 -21.53 15.89 -0.67
C ASP A 363 -20.60 14.70 -1.00
N ILE A 364 -19.60 14.49 -0.15
CA ILE A 364 -18.63 13.38 -0.28
C ILE A 364 -19.05 12.12 0.51
N THR A 365 -20.18 12.18 1.23
CA THR A 365 -20.75 11.03 1.96
C THR A 365 -21.64 10.17 1.08
N ASN A 366 -22.22 10.75 0.02
CA ASN A 366 -23.24 10.13 -0.85
C ASN A 366 -22.74 9.93 -2.30
N LEU A 367 -21.46 9.63 -2.47
CA LEU A 367 -20.86 9.35 -3.78
C LEU A 367 -21.37 8.01 -4.35
N ALA A 368 -21.48 7.92 -5.68
CA ALA A 368 -21.99 6.73 -6.37
C ALA A 368 -21.08 5.49 -6.23
N SER A 369 -19.84 5.67 -5.77
CA SER A 369 -18.94 4.61 -5.28
C SER A 369 -18.12 5.14 -4.10
N PRO A 370 -17.86 4.34 -3.04
CA PRO A 370 -16.96 4.73 -1.96
C PRO A 370 -15.52 4.97 -2.45
N ASP A 371 -15.13 4.33 -3.55
CA ASP A 371 -13.79 4.42 -4.13
C ASP A 371 -13.56 5.73 -4.92
N TYR A 372 -14.60 6.52 -5.18
CA TYR A 372 -14.47 7.76 -5.95
C TYR A 372 -13.73 8.85 -5.18
N ASP A 373 -12.51 9.17 -5.59
CA ASP A 373 -11.61 10.14 -4.97
C ASP A 373 -11.19 11.28 -5.93
N PHE A 374 -11.52 11.18 -7.22
CA PHE A 374 -11.14 12.15 -8.25
C PHE A 374 -12.33 12.95 -8.77
N TYR A 375 -12.20 14.27 -8.84
CA TYR A 375 -13.18 15.17 -9.45
C TYR A 375 -12.63 15.82 -10.73
N TRP A 376 -13.26 15.54 -11.87
CA TRP A 376 -12.99 16.23 -13.13
C TRP A 376 -13.84 17.50 -13.20
N ILE A 377 -13.27 18.69 -12.99
CA ILE A 377 -13.98 19.93 -13.29
C ILE A 377 -14.04 20.09 -14.81
N ASN A 378 -15.22 20.41 -15.35
CA ASN A 378 -15.38 20.65 -16.79
C ASN A 378 -14.56 21.87 -17.23
N ASP A 379 -14.05 21.85 -18.46
CA ASP A 379 -13.44 23.04 -19.10
C ASP A 379 -14.49 24.10 -19.53
N ASP A 380 -15.74 23.96 -19.09
CA ASP A 380 -16.80 24.96 -19.24
C ASP A 380 -16.42 26.26 -18.52
N ILE A 381 -16.29 27.35 -19.29
CA ILE A 381 -15.92 28.67 -18.78
C ILE A 381 -17.13 29.30 -18.08
N ARG A 382 -17.06 29.48 -16.76
CA ARG A 382 -18.01 30.31 -15.99
C ARG A 382 -17.24 31.18 -14.99
N TYR A 383 -17.73 32.40 -14.81
CA TYR A 383 -17.18 33.42 -13.91
C TYR A 383 -18.31 34.01 -13.04
N GLU A 384 -17.98 34.34 -11.79
CA GLU A 384 -18.80 35.10 -10.82
C GLU A 384 -20.17 34.50 -10.42
N ASP A 385 -21.14 34.39 -11.34
CA ASP A 385 -22.55 34.11 -11.03
C ASP A 385 -22.91 32.60 -11.00
N ASP A 386 -22.26 31.79 -11.83
CA ASP A 386 -22.49 30.34 -11.95
C ASP A 386 -21.32 29.54 -11.38
N LYS A 387 -21.64 28.47 -10.63
CA LYS A 387 -20.63 27.53 -10.11
C LYS A 387 -20.25 26.48 -11.16
N CYS A 388 -18.99 26.05 -11.16
CA CYS A 388 -18.47 25.03 -12.06
C CYS A 388 -19.05 23.64 -11.74
N GLN A 389 -19.29 22.84 -12.78
CA GLN A 389 -19.73 21.45 -12.69
C GLN A 389 -18.58 20.50 -13.06
N GLY A 390 -18.79 19.20 -12.81
CA GLY A 390 -17.77 18.17 -12.99
C GLY A 390 -18.27 16.76 -12.67
N LEU A 391 -17.40 15.77 -12.89
CA LEU A 391 -17.70 14.34 -12.75
C LEU A 391 -16.77 13.66 -11.73
N TRP A 392 -17.32 12.71 -10.98
CA TRP A 392 -16.57 11.87 -10.03
C TRP A 392 -15.99 10.61 -10.71
N GLY A 393 -14.79 10.22 -10.31
CA GLY A 393 -14.07 9.02 -10.74
C GLY A 393 -13.01 8.57 -9.72
N ILE A 394 -12.06 7.74 -10.15
CA ILE A 394 -11.00 7.14 -9.31
C ILE A 394 -9.63 7.58 -9.86
N TYR A 395 -8.68 8.00 -9.02
CA TYR A 395 -7.32 8.30 -9.45
C TYR A 395 -6.46 7.00 -9.47
N PRO A 396 -5.63 6.74 -10.50
CA PRO A 396 -5.35 7.54 -11.70
C PRO A 396 -6.22 7.22 -12.92
N ASP A 397 -7.22 6.35 -12.77
CA ASP A 397 -8.20 6.01 -13.82
C ASP A 397 -9.21 7.15 -14.01
N GLU A 398 -8.72 8.32 -14.47
CA GLU A 398 -9.50 9.55 -14.73
C GLU A 398 -10.89 9.21 -15.28
N PRO A 399 -11.99 9.73 -14.69
CA PRO A 399 -13.34 9.28 -14.97
C PRO A 399 -13.57 9.25 -16.47
N THR A 400 -13.64 8.04 -17.03
CA THR A 400 -13.68 7.88 -18.48
C THR A 400 -14.89 8.67 -18.99
N PRO A 401 -14.69 9.70 -19.85
CA PRO A 401 -15.77 10.58 -20.25
C PRO A 401 -16.88 9.70 -20.80
N PRO A 402 -18.12 9.85 -20.26
CA PRO A 402 -19.09 8.77 -20.17
C PRO A 402 -19.20 8.05 -21.50
N THR A 403 -18.79 6.77 -21.52
CA THR A 403 -18.45 6.01 -22.74
C THR A 403 -19.54 6.27 -23.79
N PRO A 404 -19.25 7.01 -24.87
CA PRO A 404 -20.24 7.85 -25.54
C PRO A 404 -21.46 7.04 -25.90
N THR A 405 -22.58 7.33 -25.22
CA THR A 405 -23.80 6.53 -25.32
C THR A 405 -24.15 6.44 -26.81
N PRO A 406 -24.14 5.25 -27.44
CA PRO A 406 -23.90 5.10 -28.88
C PRO A 406 -24.71 6.08 -29.72
N GLY A 407 -24.01 7.00 -30.37
CA GLY A 407 -24.62 8.23 -30.86
C GLY A 407 -25.41 8.01 -32.14
N THR A 408 -26.29 8.97 -32.41
CA THR A 408 -27.01 9.01 -33.68
C THR A 408 -26.28 9.95 -34.62
N VAL A 409 -25.74 9.40 -35.72
CA VAL A 409 -25.15 10.21 -36.80
C VAL A 409 -26.27 10.98 -37.49
N TYR A 410 -26.33 12.28 -37.21
CA TYR A 410 -27.21 13.23 -37.90
C TYR A 410 -26.46 13.89 -39.06
N TYR A 411 -27.19 14.14 -40.13
CA TYR A 411 -26.75 14.82 -41.33
C TYR A 411 -27.52 16.12 -41.50
N VAL A 412 -26.84 17.18 -41.93
CA VAL A 412 -27.47 18.44 -42.32
C VAL A 412 -27.05 18.85 -43.73
N GLN A 413 -28.03 19.19 -44.57
CA GLN A 413 -27.78 19.86 -45.83
C GLN A 413 -28.00 21.38 -45.63
N ILE A 414 -26.91 22.15 -45.69
CA ILE A 414 -26.91 23.59 -45.42
C ILE A 414 -27.21 24.41 -46.68
N PRO A 415 -27.82 25.61 -46.55
CA PRO A 415 -28.23 26.40 -47.70
C PRO A 415 -27.03 27.11 -48.33
N THR A 416 -27.19 27.52 -49.58
CA THR A 416 -26.11 28.07 -50.42
C THR A 416 -25.47 29.34 -49.83
N TYR A 417 -26.23 30.10 -49.03
CA TYR A 417 -25.72 31.31 -48.36
C TYR A 417 -24.89 31.01 -47.10
N TRP A 418 -24.89 29.78 -46.57
CA TRP A 418 -24.00 29.43 -45.46
C TRP A 418 -22.54 29.31 -45.94
N THR A 419 -22.31 28.74 -47.13
CA THR A 419 -20.97 28.44 -47.69
C THR A 419 -20.39 29.52 -48.61
N ILE A 420 -21.13 30.58 -48.93
CA ILE A 420 -20.80 31.58 -49.97
C ILE A 420 -19.43 32.29 -49.80
N ASP A 421 -18.96 32.38 -48.57
CA ASP A 421 -17.72 33.01 -48.10
C ASP A 421 -16.77 32.02 -47.41
N GLY A 422 -17.04 30.71 -47.53
CA GLY A 422 -16.29 29.64 -46.87
C GLY A 422 -16.83 29.19 -45.51
N GLY A 423 -18.01 29.69 -45.08
CA GLY A 423 -18.66 29.22 -43.86
C GLY A 423 -19.04 27.74 -43.89
N VAL A 424 -19.03 27.09 -42.74
CA VAL A 424 -19.27 25.64 -42.56
C VAL A 424 -20.41 25.38 -41.58
N ALA A 425 -20.88 24.14 -41.51
CA ALA A 425 -21.84 23.71 -40.48
C ALA A 425 -21.13 23.44 -39.15
N GLY A 426 -21.70 23.96 -38.08
CA GLY A 426 -21.45 23.56 -36.70
C GLY A 426 -22.73 23.03 -36.04
N ILE A 427 -22.59 22.47 -34.85
CA ILE A 427 -23.69 21.92 -34.05
C ILE A 427 -23.48 22.24 -32.56
N HIS A 428 -24.53 22.78 -31.92
CA HIS A 428 -24.63 22.95 -30.48
C HIS A 428 -25.71 21.99 -29.95
N MET A 429 -25.49 21.34 -28.81
CA MET A 429 -26.36 20.27 -28.28
C MET A 429 -26.48 20.33 -26.76
N TRP A 430 -27.62 19.91 -26.21
CA TRP A 430 -27.88 19.96 -24.76
C TRP A 430 -28.82 18.86 -24.25
N ASP A 431 -28.71 18.57 -22.95
CA ASP A 431 -29.51 17.57 -22.24
C ASP A 431 -30.91 18.11 -21.86
N GLY A 432 -31.72 17.30 -21.16
CA GLY A 432 -33.03 17.71 -20.65
C GLY A 432 -33.00 18.76 -19.53
N ASN A 433 -31.82 19.09 -18.98
CA ASN A 433 -31.60 20.07 -17.91
C ASN A 433 -30.88 21.34 -18.42
N ASN A 434 -30.63 21.45 -19.73
CA ASN A 434 -29.92 22.55 -20.38
C ASN A 434 -28.39 22.61 -20.11
N HIS A 435 -27.76 21.46 -19.81
CA HIS A 435 -26.31 21.28 -19.87
C HIS A 435 -25.85 20.98 -21.30
N SER A 436 -24.75 21.59 -21.74
CA SER A 436 -24.13 21.36 -23.04
C SER A 436 -22.67 20.94 -22.86
N PRO A 437 -22.10 20.06 -23.71
CA PRO A 437 -20.68 19.67 -23.60
C PRO A 437 -19.72 20.72 -24.16
N VAL A 438 -20.21 21.70 -24.92
CA VAL A 438 -19.41 22.75 -25.57
C VAL A 438 -20.22 24.04 -25.66
N GLY A 439 -19.63 25.13 -25.16
CA GLY A 439 -20.21 26.47 -25.22
C GLY A 439 -20.54 26.95 -26.65
N TRP A 440 -21.33 28.02 -26.74
CA TRP A 440 -21.76 28.61 -28.02
C TRP A 440 -20.56 28.99 -28.92
N PRO A 441 -20.56 28.67 -30.24
CA PRO A 441 -21.64 28.08 -31.06
C PRO A 441 -21.61 26.54 -31.18
N GLY A 442 -20.88 25.83 -30.33
CA GLY A 442 -20.69 24.37 -30.42
C GLY A 442 -19.55 23.95 -31.35
N GLN A 443 -19.64 22.75 -31.91
CA GLN A 443 -18.54 22.09 -32.64
C GLN A 443 -18.73 22.11 -34.16
N ILE A 444 -17.64 22.22 -34.93
CA ILE A 444 -17.67 22.09 -36.40
C ILE A 444 -18.07 20.64 -36.77
N MET A 445 -18.98 20.48 -37.73
CA MET A 445 -19.41 19.19 -38.25
C MET A 445 -18.47 18.67 -39.33
N ASN A 446 -18.44 17.35 -39.54
CA ASN A 446 -17.66 16.72 -40.61
C ASN A 446 -18.28 17.08 -41.97
N HIS A 447 -17.47 17.50 -42.94
CA HIS A 447 -17.93 17.66 -44.32
C HIS A 447 -18.05 16.29 -45.00
N VAL A 448 -19.15 16.07 -45.74
CA VAL A 448 -19.44 14.79 -46.42
C VAL A 448 -19.31 14.93 -47.94
N ASP A 449 -20.10 15.81 -48.55
CA ASP A 449 -20.05 16.18 -49.97
C ASP A 449 -20.84 17.48 -50.21
N ASP A 450 -20.47 18.31 -51.20
CA ASP A 450 -21.07 19.64 -51.50
C ASP A 450 -21.41 20.47 -50.23
N ARG A 451 -22.67 20.44 -49.80
CA ARG A 451 -23.21 21.15 -48.63
C ARG A 451 -23.83 20.21 -47.59
N LEU A 452 -23.52 18.92 -47.67
CA LEU A 452 -23.89 17.90 -46.70
C LEU A 452 -22.79 17.77 -45.65
N TYR A 453 -23.18 17.85 -44.38
CA TYR A 453 -22.32 17.68 -43.22
C TYR A 453 -22.89 16.61 -42.28
N SER A 454 -22.05 15.97 -41.46
CA SER A 454 -22.48 14.95 -40.50
C SER A 454 -21.81 15.11 -39.13
N PHE A 455 -22.56 14.72 -38.09
CA PHE A 455 -22.06 14.69 -36.71
C PHE A 455 -22.77 13.58 -35.92
N GLU A 456 -22.03 12.87 -35.08
CA GLU A 456 -22.59 11.85 -34.16
C GLU A 456 -23.01 12.53 -32.86
N VAL A 457 -24.32 12.77 -32.68
CA VAL A 457 -24.85 13.34 -31.44
C VAL A 457 -24.91 12.22 -30.39
N PRO A 458 -24.22 12.34 -29.24
CA PRO A 458 -24.25 11.33 -28.19
C PRO A 458 -25.66 11.04 -27.67
N GLY A 459 -25.86 9.84 -27.14
CA GLY A 459 -27.15 9.38 -26.61
C GLY A 459 -27.72 10.27 -25.51
N ASP A 460 -26.86 11.01 -24.81
CA ASP A 460 -27.19 11.78 -23.60
C ASP A 460 -27.75 13.19 -23.88
N TYR A 461 -27.57 13.73 -25.10
CA TYR A 461 -28.06 15.07 -25.48
C TYR A 461 -29.32 14.97 -26.36
N ASP A 462 -30.49 15.23 -25.80
CA ASP A 462 -31.77 15.09 -26.51
C ASP A 462 -32.04 16.20 -27.54
N ASN A 463 -31.44 17.38 -27.34
CA ASN A 463 -31.69 18.59 -28.10
C ASN A 463 -30.43 19.10 -28.80
N PHE A 464 -30.58 19.72 -29.97
CA PHE A 464 -29.48 20.30 -30.73
C PHE A 464 -29.97 21.35 -31.73
N MET A 465 -29.05 22.17 -32.24
CA MET A 465 -29.28 23.07 -33.37
C MET A 465 -28.04 23.12 -34.26
N PHE A 466 -28.25 23.31 -35.57
CA PHE A 466 -27.15 23.53 -36.50
C PHE A 466 -26.85 25.03 -36.58
N VAL A 467 -25.57 25.39 -36.54
CA VAL A 467 -25.08 26.77 -36.51
C VAL A 467 -24.15 27.00 -37.70
N ARG A 468 -24.19 28.20 -38.28
CA ARG A 468 -23.24 28.64 -39.30
C ARG A 468 -22.01 29.19 -38.61
N VAL A 469 -20.87 28.56 -38.82
CA VAL A 469 -19.61 28.96 -38.19
C VAL A 469 -18.51 29.22 -39.23
N SER A 470 -17.50 29.96 -38.83
CA SER A 470 -16.24 30.08 -39.59
C SER A 470 -15.55 28.71 -39.73
N PRO A 471 -14.60 28.56 -40.66
CA PRO A 471 -13.67 27.42 -40.68
C PRO A 471 -12.88 27.18 -39.38
N ASN A 472 -12.88 28.15 -38.45
CA ASN A 472 -12.21 28.08 -37.16
C ASN A 472 -13.19 27.93 -35.96
N GLY A 473 -14.50 27.81 -36.21
CA GLY A 473 -15.52 27.61 -35.17
C GLY A 473 -16.20 28.87 -34.63
N GLU A 474 -15.73 30.07 -34.97
CA GLU A 474 -16.39 31.34 -34.60
C GLU A 474 -17.85 31.43 -35.12
N ASP A 475 -18.78 31.95 -34.32
CA ASP A 475 -20.19 32.14 -34.71
C ASP A 475 -20.34 33.19 -35.82
N TRP A 476 -20.98 32.79 -36.93
CA TRP A 476 -21.28 33.66 -38.08
C TRP A 476 -22.77 34.02 -38.20
N GLY A 477 -23.55 33.90 -37.12
CA GLY A 477 -24.81 34.62 -36.89
C GLY A 477 -26.07 34.03 -37.53
N ALA A 478 -25.97 32.86 -38.15
CA ALA A 478 -27.13 32.08 -38.60
C ALA A 478 -27.16 30.73 -37.89
N LYS A 479 -28.35 30.30 -37.48
CA LYS A 479 -28.59 29.01 -36.81
C LYS A 479 -29.94 28.45 -37.22
N THR A 480 -30.23 27.18 -36.99
CA THR A 480 -31.59 26.63 -37.09
C THR A 480 -32.44 27.03 -35.89
N ILE A 481 -33.74 26.73 -35.94
CA ILE A 481 -34.54 26.52 -34.73
C ILE A 481 -33.96 25.37 -33.88
N ASP A 482 -34.38 25.27 -32.64
CA ASP A 482 -34.14 24.12 -31.78
C ASP A 482 -34.70 22.84 -32.43
N LEU A 483 -33.89 21.80 -32.47
CA LEU A 483 -34.24 20.45 -32.92
C LEU A 483 -34.06 19.47 -31.75
N SER A 484 -34.71 18.32 -31.82
CA SER A 484 -34.50 17.23 -30.86
C SER A 484 -34.62 15.87 -31.51
N LYS A 485 -34.07 14.85 -30.84
CA LYS A 485 -34.23 13.43 -31.22
C LYS A 485 -35.70 13.05 -31.47
N SER A 486 -36.61 13.60 -30.66
CA SER A 486 -38.06 13.36 -30.80
C SER A 486 -38.69 13.95 -32.07
N MET A 487 -38.17 15.08 -32.57
CA MET A 487 -38.63 15.71 -33.82
C MET A 487 -38.10 14.97 -35.06
N ALA A 488 -36.91 14.39 -34.95
CA ALA A 488 -36.28 13.58 -36.00
C ALA A 488 -36.94 12.19 -36.14
N GLY A 489 -37.29 11.56 -35.02
CA GLY A 489 -37.88 10.23 -34.97
C GLY A 489 -36.87 9.17 -35.44
N THR A 490 -37.14 8.56 -36.59
CA THR A 490 -36.24 7.57 -37.24
C THR A 490 -35.47 8.16 -38.43
N HIS A 491 -35.45 9.48 -38.59
CA HIS A 491 -34.84 10.15 -39.74
C HIS A 491 -33.61 10.95 -39.32
N ASN A 492 -32.50 10.78 -40.03
CA ASN A 492 -31.22 11.36 -39.62
C ASN A 492 -30.77 12.55 -40.48
N LEU A 493 -31.44 12.84 -41.60
CA LEU A 493 -31.08 13.96 -42.49
C LEU A 493 -32.06 15.13 -42.37
N TYR A 494 -31.54 16.31 -42.05
CA TYR A 494 -32.27 17.58 -42.05
C TYR A 494 -31.80 18.47 -43.22
N THR A 495 -32.74 18.99 -44.02
CA THR A 495 -32.43 19.98 -45.07
C THR A 495 -32.92 21.35 -44.62
N ILE A 496 -31.98 22.29 -44.46
CA ILE A 496 -32.29 23.69 -44.11
C ILE A 496 -32.83 24.42 -45.35
N ASN A 497 -33.82 25.30 -45.16
CA ASN A 497 -34.38 26.09 -46.26
C ASN A 497 -33.36 27.10 -46.83
N GLU A 498 -33.35 27.30 -48.16
CA GLU A 498 -32.51 28.30 -48.87
C GLU A 498 -32.89 29.77 -48.57
N ALA A 499 -33.81 30.02 -47.63
CA ALA A 499 -34.19 31.36 -47.20
C ALA A 499 -33.10 31.94 -46.27
N VAL A 500 -32.64 33.16 -46.58
CA VAL A 500 -31.63 33.87 -45.77
C VAL A 500 -32.24 34.35 -44.46
N VAL A 501 -31.84 33.75 -43.34
CA VAL A 501 -32.27 34.09 -41.98
C VAL A 501 -31.03 34.25 -41.09
N TRP A 502 -31.07 35.22 -40.18
CA TRP A 502 -29.99 35.55 -39.23
C TRP A 502 -30.60 35.78 -37.85
N GLY A 503 -29.91 35.40 -36.77
CA GLY A 503 -30.36 35.62 -35.40
C GLY A 503 -31.54 34.72 -35.00
N ASP A 504 -32.66 35.34 -34.59
CA ASP A 504 -33.86 34.68 -34.06
C ASP A 504 -35.16 35.20 -34.69
N PRO A 505 -36.14 34.32 -34.98
CA PRO A 505 -36.06 32.86 -34.89
C PRO A 505 -35.07 32.28 -35.92
N GLY A 506 -34.46 31.14 -35.57
CA GLY A 506 -33.54 30.45 -36.47
C GLY A 506 -34.18 29.90 -37.74
N CYS A 507 -33.35 29.38 -38.64
CA CYS A 507 -33.73 28.79 -39.91
C CYS A 507 -34.61 27.54 -39.70
N GLU A 508 -35.75 27.50 -40.39
CA GLU A 508 -36.54 26.28 -40.53
C GLU A 508 -35.99 25.37 -41.65
N GLY A 509 -36.41 24.11 -41.63
CA GLY A 509 -36.00 23.04 -42.54
C GLY A 509 -36.86 21.80 -42.35
N VAL A 510 -36.56 20.72 -43.07
CA VAL A 510 -37.38 19.51 -43.12
C VAL A 510 -36.54 18.25 -42.91
N TRP A 511 -37.04 17.32 -42.09
CA TRP A 511 -36.47 15.97 -41.96
C TRP A 511 -36.81 15.12 -43.20
N SER A 512 -35.80 14.50 -43.80
CA SER A 512 -35.94 13.55 -44.91
C SER A 512 -36.83 12.37 -44.51
N THR A 513 -37.77 11.97 -45.39
CA THR A 513 -38.57 10.74 -45.20
C THR A 513 -37.79 9.44 -45.46
N TYR A 514 -36.48 9.55 -45.68
CA TYR A 514 -35.57 8.43 -45.93
C TYR A 514 -34.32 8.57 -45.05
N THR A 515 -33.94 7.49 -44.38
CA THR A 515 -32.61 7.32 -43.80
C THR A 515 -31.56 7.26 -44.90
N VAL A 516 -30.42 7.93 -44.69
CA VAL A 516 -29.24 7.93 -45.57
C VAL A 516 -28.45 6.64 -45.37
#